data_AF-A0A354Z4S0-F1
#
_entry.id   AF-A0A354Z4S0-F1
#
_cell.length_a   1.000
_cell.length_b   1.000
_cell.length_c   1.000
_cell.angle_alpha   90.00
_cell.angle_beta   90.00
_cell.angle_gamma   90.00
#
_symmetry.space_group_name_H-M   'P 1'
#
loop_
_entity.id
_entity.type
_entity.pdbx_description
1 polymer ?
#
loop_
_entity_poly.entity_id
_entity_poly.type
_entity_poly.pdbx_seq_one_letter_code
_entity_poly.pdbx_strand_id
1 'polypeptide(L)'
;DIDDEHDEAEDTSSQISEQSDGSFQVDALTPIEDFNESFSSDFPDDEYDTVGGLVTAALGHLPEVGEELTLGRFLIRVARADRRRVLAFEVS
;
A
#
# COMPACT_ATOMS: atom_id res chain seq x y z
N ASP A 1 6.99 -33.03 -2.52
CA ASP A 1 6.11 -31.96 -2.99
C ASP A 1 6.70 -30.67 -2.44
N ILE A 2 7.40 -29.94 -3.30
CA ILE A 2 7.96 -28.63 -2.99
C ILE A 2 7.16 -27.72 -3.91
N ASP A 3 6.17 -27.01 -3.36
CA ASP A 3 5.65 -25.80 -3.99
C ASP A 3 6.77 -24.76 -3.88
N ASP A 4 7.66 -24.82 -4.86
CA ASP A 4 8.61 -23.75 -5.15
C ASP A 4 7.82 -22.79 -6.04
N GLU A 5 7.02 -21.91 -5.41
CA GLU A 5 6.36 -20.80 -6.11
C GLU A 5 7.45 -19.83 -6.57
N HIS A 6 7.96 -20.13 -7.76
CA HIS A 6 8.22 -19.16 -8.82
C HIS A 6 8.81 -17.82 -8.32
N ASP A 7 10.13 -17.82 -8.08
CA ASP A 7 11.00 -16.66 -8.31
C ASP A 7 10.96 -16.30 -9.82
N GLU A 8 9.80 -15.86 -10.31
CA GLU A 8 9.63 -15.35 -11.66
C GLU A 8 9.82 -13.84 -11.66
N ALA A 9 11.03 -13.50 -12.06
CA ALA A 9 11.39 -12.32 -12.84
C ALA A 9 11.54 -10.99 -12.08
N GLU A 10 12.69 -10.39 -12.34
CA GLU A 10 12.96 -8.95 -12.30
C GLU A 10 12.03 -8.17 -13.28
N ASP A 11 10.72 -8.35 -13.17
CA ASP A 11 9.70 -7.53 -13.81
C ASP A 11 9.42 -6.34 -12.88
N THR A 12 10.27 -5.31 -12.95
CA THR A 12 9.92 -3.92 -12.57
C THR A 12 9.00 -3.75 -11.34
N SER A 13 9.43 -4.17 -10.15
CA SER A 13 8.84 -3.81 -8.84
C SER A 13 7.31 -3.92 -8.73
N SER A 14 6.76 -5.09 -8.40
CA SER A 14 5.36 -5.19 -7.92
C SER A 14 5.12 -4.16 -6.82
N GLN A 15 4.18 -3.25 -7.05
CA GLN A 15 3.87 -2.17 -6.11
C GLN A 15 3.20 -2.68 -4.83
N ILE A 16 2.84 -3.97 -4.78
CA ILE A 16 2.30 -4.67 -3.62
C ILE A 16 3.11 -5.97 -3.44
N SER A 17 3.60 -6.22 -2.23
CA SER A 17 4.38 -7.42 -1.89
C SER A 17 3.99 -7.95 -0.52
N GLU A 18 3.58 -9.21 -0.45
CA GLU A 18 3.31 -9.90 0.81
C GLU A 18 4.59 -10.11 1.62
N GLN A 19 4.50 -9.92 2.93
CA GLN A 19 5.57 -10.08 3.90
C GLN A 19 5.39 -11.40 4.66
N SER A 20 6.47 -11.90 5.26
CA SER A 20 6.47 -13.21 5.95
C SER A 20 5.53 -13.29 7.17
N ASP A 21 5.08 -12.15 7.70
CA ASP A 21 4.16 -12.07 8.83
C ASP A 21 2.69 -11.94 8.41
N GLY A 22 2.41 -11.99 7.10
CA GLY A 22 1.07 -11.85 6.52
C GLY A 22 0.64 -10.40 6.31
N SER A 23 1.50 -9.43 6.59
CA SER A 23 1.29 -8.03 6.18
C SER A 23 1.70 -7.83 4.71
N PHE A 24 1.35 -6.69 4.14
CA PHE A 24 1.72 -6.32 2.78
C PHE A 24 2.48 -5.00 2.77
N GLN A 25 3.60 -4.96 2.05
CA GLN A 25 4.25 -3.71 1.69
C GLN A 25 3.62 -3.16 0.41
N VAL A 26 3.14 -1.92 0.45
CA VAL A 26 2.46 -1.25 -0.65
C VAL A 26 3.18 0.05 -1.00
N ASP A 27 3.54 0.26 -2.26
CA ASP A 27 4.12 1.52 -2.73
C ASP A 27 3.07 2.65 -2.66
N ALA A 28 3.47 3.85 -2.25
CA ALA A 28 2.52 4.96 -2.15
C ALA A 28 1.95 5.43 -3.50
N LEU A 29 2.61 5.04 -4.60
CA LEU A 29 2.16 5.28 -5.97
C LEU A 29 1.28 4.15 -6.52
N THR A 30 0.96 3.12 -5.73
CA THR A 30 -0.01 2.09 -6.14
C THR A 30 -1.33 2.76 -6.51
N PRO A 31 -1.85 2.57 -7.73
CA PRO A 31 -3.17 3.03 -8.13
C PRO A 31 -4.26 2.50 -7.20
N ILE A 32 -5.31 3.27 -6.96
CA ILE A 32 -6.42 2.81 -6.11
C ILE A 32 -7.12 1.59 -6.73
N GLU A 33 -7.26 1.54 -8.06
CA GLU A 33 -7.79 0.37 -8.77
C GLU A 33 -7.01 -0.92 -8.46
N ASP A 34 -5.68 -0.88 -8.56
CA ASP A 34 -4.80 -2.03 -8.28
C ASP A 34 -4.87 -2.46 -6.82
N PHE A 35 -4.98 -1.50 -5.89
CA PHE A 35 -5.18 -1.78 -4.47
C PHE A 35 -6.54 -2.45 -4.23
N ASN A 36 -7.60 -1.93 -4.86
CA ASN A 36 -8.94 -2.49 -4.77
C ASN A 36 -8.98 -3.93 -5.28
N GLU A 37 -8.35 -4.21 -6.41
CA GLU A 37 -8.25 -5.56 -6.97
C GLU A 37 -7.47 -6.50 -6.05
N SER A 38 -6.28 -6.09 -5.60
CA SER A 38 -5.38 -6.94 -4.79
C SER A 38 -5.96 -7.27 -3.41
N PHE A 39 -6.59 -6.27 -2.77
CA PHE A 39 -7.09 -6.42 -1.41
C PHE A 39 -8.60 -6.68 -1.37
N SER A 40 -9.28 -6.78 -2.51
CA SER A 40 -10.75 -6.84 -2.62
C SER A 40 -11.44 -5.71 -1.84
N SER A 41 -10.96 -4.48 -2.04
CA SER A 41 -11.47 -3.28 -1.36
C SER A 41 -12.27 -2.39 -2.31
N ASP A 42 -12.99 -1.42 -1.75
CA ASP A 42 -13.91 -0.53 -2.47
C ASP A 42 -13.54 0.95 -2.20
N PHE A 43 -12.25 1.27 -2.22
CA PHE A 43 -11.82 2.67 -2.08
C PHE A 43 -12.18 3.49 -3.32
N PRO A 44 -12.51 4.79 -3.17
CA PRO A 44 -12.95 5.63 -4.28
C PRO A 44 -11.79 5.94 -5.24
N ASP A 45 -11.73 5.20 -6.34
CA ASP A 45 -10.75 5.32 -7.43
C ASP A 45 -11.04 6.48 -8.39
N ASP A 46 -12.24 7.08 -8.32
CA ASP A 46 -12.63 8.28 -9.06
C ASP A 46 -12.19 9.58 -8.38
N GLU A 47 -12.01 9.57 -7.06
CA GLU A 47 -11.58 10.72 -6.26
C GLU A 47 -10.06 10.79 -6.04
N TYR A 48 -9.40 9.63 -6.00
CA TYR A 48 -7.97 9.52 -5.69
C TYR A 48 -7.23 8.64 -6.68
N ASP A 49 -6.10 9.13 -7.19
CA ASP A 49 -5.29 8.38 -8.14
C ASP A 49 -4.50 7.25 -7.46
N THR A 50 -3.93 7.48 -6.27
CA THR A 50 -3.04 6.52 -5.59
C THR A 50 -3.33 6.38 -4.10
N VAL A 51 -2.90 5.25 -3.51
CA VAL A 51 -3.01 4.97 -2.06
C VAL A 51 -2.36 6.08 -1.23
N GLY A 52 -1.20 6.60 -1.66
CA GLY A 52 -0.53 7.72 -1.01
C GLY A 52 -1.36 8.99 -0.96
N GLY A 53 -2.07 9.29 -2.06
CA GLY A 53 -3.00 10.41 -2.14
C GLY A 53 -4.17 10.25 -1.18
N LEU A 54 -4.81 9.08 -1.19
CA LEU A 54 -5.93 8.74 -0.31
C LEU A 54 -5.54 8.86 1.17
N VAL A 55 -4.44 8.26 1.61
CA VAL A 55 -4.00 8.28 3.02
C VAL A 55 -3.66 9.69 3.47
N THR A 56 -2.92 10.46 2.65
CA THR A 56 -2.56 11.85 2.96
C THR A 56 -3.81 12.73 3.08
N ALA A 57 -4.78 12.55 2.18
CA ALA A 57 -6.04 13.28 2.22
C ALA A 57 -6.88 12.93 3.45
N ALA A 58 -6.97 11.64 3.81
CA ALA A 58 -7.69 11.16 4.98
C ALA A 58 -7.11 11.69 6.31
N LEU A 59 -5.78 11.79 6.41
CA LEU A 59 -5.09 12.34 7.59
C LEU A 59 -5.07 13.87 7.60
N GLY A 60 -5.17 14.52 6.43
CA GLY A 60 -5.18 15.98 6.29
C GLY A 60 -3.80 16.64 6.39
N HIS A 61 -2.72 15.84 6.44
CA HIS A 61 -1.34 16.30 6.39
C HIS A 61 -0.44 15.22 5.79
N LEU A 62 0.82 15.56 5.48
CA LEU A 62 1.84 14.57 5.14
C LEU A 62 2.18 13.76 6.40
N PRO A 63 1.92 12.44 6.45
CA PRO A 63 2.12 11.67 7.67
C PRO A 63 3.59 11.27 7.87
N GLU A 64 3.96 11.02 9.11
CA GLU A 64 5.31 10.59 9.49
C GLU A 64 5.44 9.06 9.50
N VAL A 65 6.67 8.55 9.40
CA VAL A 65 6.92 7.10 9.49
C VAL A 65 6.44 6.55 10.84
N GLY A 66 5.70 5.46 10.78
CA GLY A 66 5.08 4.80 11.94
C GLY A 66 3.70 5.33 12.29
N GLU A 67 3.22 6.38 11.63
CA GLU A 67 1.83 6.82 11.75
C GLU A 67 0.87 5.81 11.11
N GLU A 68 -0.31 5.67 11.70
CA GLU A 68 -1.28 4.64 11.37
C GLU A 68 -2.68 5.23 11.16
N LEU A 69 -3.40 4.65 10.20
CA LEU A 69 -4.76 4.99 9.85
C LEU A 69 -5.54 3.70 9.58
N THR A 70 -6.77 3.63 10.08
CA THR A 70 -7.71 2.56 9.70
C THR A 70 -8.63 3.06 8.60
N LEU A 71 -8.61 2.38 7.44
CA LEU A 71 -9.56 2.60 6.35
C LEU A 71 -10.38 1.33 6.12
N GLY A 72 -11.66 1.38 6.48
CA GLY A 72 -12.52 0.20 6.44
C GLY A 72 -12.01 -0.91 7.36
N ARG A 73 -11.55 -2.02 6.76
CA ARG A 73 -10.99 -3.18 7.47
C ARG A 73 -9.46 -3.22 7.53
N PHE A 74 -8.79 -2.27 6.88
CA PHE A 74 -7.34 -2.26 6.73
C PHE A 74 -6.72 -1.36 7.78
N LEU A 75 -5.69 -1.85 8.45
CA LEU A 75 -4.74 -1.02 9.18
C LEU A 75 -3.60 -0.65 8.24
N ILE A 76 -3.50 0.63 7.91
CA ILE A 76 -2.48 1.17 7.01
C ILE A 76 -1.48 1.97 7.84
N ARG A 77 -0.23 1.53 7.82
CA ARG A 77 0.88 2.16 8.54
C ARG A 77 1.89 2.74 7.57
N VAL A 78 2.38 3.95 7.85
CA VAL A 78 3.45 4.56 7.05
C VAL A 78 4.77 3.83 7.31
N ALA A 79 5.21 3.00 6.37
CA ALA A 79 6.46 2.26 6.48
C ALA A 79 7.66 3.13 6.08
N ARG A 80 7.51 3.97 5.04
CA ARG A 80 8.56 4.87 4.56
C ARG A 80 7.98 6.17 4.04
N ALA A 81 8.60 7.29 4.40
CA ALA A 81 8.28 8.61 3.89
C ALA A 81 9.54 9.47 3.79
N ASP A 82 9.51 10.48 2.91
CA ASP A 82 10.49 11.55 2.85
C ASP A 82 9.84 12.90 3.20
N ARG A 83 10.58 14.00 3.07
CA ARG A 83 10.10 15.35 3.44
C ARG A 83 8.95 15.88 2.56
N ARG A 84 8.64 15.22 1.46
CA ARG A 84 7.71 15.68 0.42
C ARG A 84 6.53 14.73 0.25
N ARG A 85 6.72 13.44 0.51
CA ARG A 85 5.71 12.42 0.25
C ARG A 85 5.93 11.15 1.08
N VAL A 86 4.85 10.38 1.21
CA VAL A 86 4.94 8.98 1.60
C VAL A 86 5.49 8.17 0.43
N LEU A 87 6.27 7.13 0.73
CA LEU A 87 6.91 6.25 -0.24
C LEU A 87 6.32 4.84 -0.18
N ALA A 88 6.01 4.34 1.01
CA ALA A 88 5.44 3.01 1.18
C ALA A 88 4.62 2.88 2.46
N PHE A 89 3.69 1.95 2.43
CA PHE A 89 2.84 1.54 3.53
C PHE A 89 3.06 0.07 3.88
N GLU A 90 2.78 -0.26 5.13
CA GLU A 90 2.53 -1.61 5.61
C GLU A 90 1.02 -1.74 5.85
N VAL A 91 0.40 -2.80 5.31
CA VAL A 91 -1.04 -3.03 5.33
C VAL A 91 -1.33 -4.38 5.97
N SER A 92 -2.29 -4.41 6.90
CA SER A 92 -2.77 -5.61 7.59
C SER A 92 -4.28 -5.62 7.80
#